data_AF-U3IS91-F1
#
_entry.id   AF-U3IS91-F1
#
_cell.length_a   1.000
_cell.length_b   1.000
_cell.length_c   1.000
_cell.angle_alpha   90.00
_cell.angle_beta   90.00
_cell.angle_gamma   90.00
#
_symmetry.space_group_name_H-M   'P 1'
#
loop_
_entity.id
_entity.type
_entity.pdbx_description
1 polymer ?
#
loop_
_entity_poly.entity_id
_entity_poly.type
_entity_poly.pdbx_seq_one_letter_code
_entity_poly.pdbx_strand_id
1 'polypeptide(L)'
;MDGFQTILKFFINRRTAIGYSFMALLTLGSERVFSLVAFRCPCSNENFRYGLVFLFSPAFVLLVIGYFLNSKTWKLFTGCWVNPRKIFPKGNICHFFYIFGQITLNALVAPVMWLSVALLNGTFYECAMSGLRNPAYLDAICRNKSVKCFEELHKVACGKTMTCFLGGPTEVRISKAR
;
A
#
# COMPACT_ATOMS: atom_id res chain seq x y z
N MET A 1 -7.85 32.10 -30.69
CA MET A 1 -8.04 30.65 -30.40
C MET A 1 -6.71 29.93 -30.17
N ASP A 2 -5.59 30.59 -30.48
CA ASP A 2 -4.24 30.02 -30.46
C ASP A 2 -3.69 29.79 -29.04
N GLY A 3 -4.09 30.62 -28.08
CA GLY A 3 -3.71 30.45 -26.67
C GLY A 3 -4.16 29.10 -26.09
N PHE A 4 -5.40 28.67 -26.40
CA PHE A 4 -5.93 27.39 -25.93
C PHE A 4 -5.19 26.19 -26.56
N GLN A 5 -4.84 26.30 -27.84
CA GLN A 5 -4.04 25.29 -28.54
C GLN A 5 -2.62 25.17 -27.95
N THR A 6 -1.99 26.29 -27.58
CA THR A 6 -0.68 26.28 -26.93
C THR A 6 -0.73 25.61 -25.55
N ILE A 7 -1.77 25.90 -24.77
CA ILE A 7 -1.99 25.28 -23.47
C ILE A 7 -2.23 23.76 -23.62
N LEU A 8 -3.09 23.34 -24.56
CA LEU A 8 -3.32 21.92 -24.84
C LEU A 8 -2.05 21.20 -25.28
N LYS A 9 -1.24 21.82 -26.15
CA LYS A 9 0.06 21.26 -26.56
C LYS A 9 1.01 21.07 -25.38
N PHE A 10 1.02 22.00 -24.41
CA PHE A 10 1.81 21.85 -23.19
C PHE A 10 1.33 20.67 -22.33
N PHE A 11 0.02 20.54 -22.11
CA PHE A 11 -0.57 19.41 -21.37
C PHE A 11 -0.31 18.06 -22.05
N ILE A 12 -0.40 18.00 -23.38
CA ILE A 12 -0.10 16.79 -24.15
C ILE A 12 1.40 16.43 -24.04
N ASN A 13 2.28 17.41 -24.13
CA ASN A 13 3.74 17.20 -24.02
C ASN A 13 4.16 16.72 -22.61
N ARG A 14 3.44 17.14 -21.56
CA ARG A 14 3.72 16.78 -20.16
C ARG A 14 2.75 15.74 -19.58
N ARG A 15 1.95 15.08 -20.42
CA ARG A 15 0.84 14.20 -19.99
C ARG A 15 1.26 13.15 -18.96
N THR A 16 2.45 12.56 -19.12
CA THR A 16 2.98 11.53 -18.22
C THR A 16 3.27 12.08 -16.83
N ALA A 17 3.89 13.26 -16.74
CA ALA A 17 4.20 13.92 -15.46
C ALA A 17 2.92 14.34 -14.74
N ILE A 18 1.98 14.96 -15.47
CA ILE A 18 0.67 15.37 -14.93
C ILE A 18 -0.12 14.15 -14.45
N GLY A 19 -0.09 13.05 -15.20
CA GLY A 19 -0.72 11.80 -14.83
C GLY A 19 -0.19 11.25 -13.50
N TYR A 20 1.13 11.18 -13.33
CA TYR A 20 1.72 10.71 -12.07
C TYR A 20 1.44 11.66 -10.90
N SER A 21 1.48 12.97 -11.11
CA SER A 21 1.13 13.95 -10.06
C SER A 21 -0.33 13.81 -9.63
N PHE A 22 -1.27 13.68 -10.57
CA PHE A 22 -2.69 13.50 -10.26
C PHE A 22 -2.95 12.18 -9.54
N MET A 23 -2.28 11.12 -9.98
CA MET A 23 -2.34 9.81 -9.36
C MET A 23 -1.82 9.83 -7.91
N ALA A 24 -0.72 10.55 -7.65
CA ALA A 24 -0.21 10.75 -6.30
C ALA A 24 -1.20 11.53 -5.42
N LEU A 25 -1.81 12.60 -5.93
CA LEU A 25 -2.84 13.37 -5.22
C LEU A 25 -4.08 12.52 -4.89
N LEU A 26 -4.55 11.73 -5.85
CA LEU A 26 -5.67 10.80 -5.63
C LEU A 26 -5.33 9.74 -4.59
N THR A 27 -4.10 9.22 -4.61
CA THR A 27 -3.62 8.21 -3.64
C THR A 27 -3.55 8.78 -2.23
N LEU A 28 -3.05 10.02 -2.08
CA LEU A 28 -3.03 10.72 -0.80
C LEU A 28 -4.45 11.02 -0.30
N GLY A 29 -5.34 11.49 -1.19
CA GLY A 29 -6.72 11.78 -0.86
C GLY A 29 -7.51 10.53 -0.45
N SER A 30 -7.35 9.43 -1.19
CA SER A 30 -8.02 8.18 -0.90
C SER A 30 -7.54 7.57 0.41
N GLU A 31 -6.23 7.56 0.71
CA GLU A 31 -5.72 7.07 1.99
C GLU A 31 -6.34 7.85 3.15
N ARG A 32 -6.39 9.18 3.06
CA ARG A 32 -7.00 10.02 4.10
C ARG A 32 -8.49 9.73 4.28
N VAL A 33 -9.24 9.54 3.19
CA VAL A 33 -10.66 9.21 3.26
C VAL A 33 -10.89 7.81 3.83
N PHE A 34 -10.11 6.80 3.40
CA PHE A 34 -10.23 5.42 3.89
C PHE A 34 -9.86 5.32 5.37
N SER A 35 -8.77 5.97 5.79
CA SER A 35 -8.34 6.01 7.18
C SER A 35 -9.35 6.71 8.11
N LEU A 36 -9.99 7.80 7.64
CA LEU A 36 -10.95 8.56 8.44
C LEU A 36 -12.35 7.92 8.51
N VAL A 37 -12.78 7.24 7.44
CA VAL A 37 -14.18 6.81 7.30
C VAL A 37 -14.38 5.32 7.58
N ALA A 38 -13.40 4.46 7.27
CA ALA A 38 -13.62 3.01 7.22
C ALA A 38 -12.78 2.20 8.22
N PHE A 39 -11.68 2.75 8.74
CA PHE A 39 -10.75 1.98 9.56
C PHE A 39 -11.01 2.11 11.06
N ARG A 40 -11.41 1.02 11.70
CA ARG A 40 -11.43 0.89 13.16
C ARG A 40 -10.78 -0.41 13.57
N CYS A 41 -9.65 -0.34 14.27
CA CYS A 41 -8.91 -1.51 14.72
C CYS A 41 -9.79 -2.33 15.69
N PRO A 42 -10.11 -3.60 15.37
CA PRO A 42 -11.05 -4.38 16.14
C PRO A 42 -10.36 -5.06 17.34
N CYS A 43 -9.66 -4.29 18.21
CA CYS A 43 -8.95 -4.66 19.45
C CYS A 43 -9.00 -6.13 19.90
N SER A 44 -8.55 -7.04 19.05
CA SER A 44 -8.73 -8.49 19.19
C SER A 44 -7.57 -9.19 18.50
N ASN A 45 -7.52 -10.51 18.59
CA ASN A 45 -6.46 -11.31 18.00
C ASN A 45 -6.46 -11.25 16.46
N GLU A 46 -7.55 -10.80 15.83
CA GLU A 46 -7.66 -10.63 14.38
C GLU A 46 -7.11 -9.29 13.87
N ASN A 47 -6.53 -8.44 14.75
CA ASN A 47 -5.95 -7.16 14.37
C ASN A 47 -4.87 -7.29 13.27
N PHE A 48 -4.07 -8.35 13.32
CA PHE A 48 -3.03 -8.63 12.32
C PHE A 48 -3.63 -8.78 10.92
N ARG A 49 -4.63 -9.64 10.78
CA ARG A 49 -5.30 -9.87 9.48
C ARG A 49 -6.04 -8.64 9.03
N TYR A 50 -6.78 -7.98 9.93
CA TYR A 50 -7.54 -6.78 9.61
C TYR A 50 -6.62 -5.66 9.08
N GLY A 51 -5.57 -5.31 9.82
CA GLY A 51 -4.63 -4.26 9.41
C GLY A 51 -3.92 -4.58 8.08
N LEU A 52 -3.50 -5.84 7.87
CA LEU A 52 -2.86 -6.23 6.61
C LEU A 52 -3.82 -6.20 5.42
N VAL A 53 -5.08 -6.62 5.59
CA VAL A 53 -6.06 -6.57 4.50
C VAL A 53 -6.29 -5.12 4.05
N PHE A 54 -6.43 -4.18 4.97
CA PHE A 54 -6.57 -2.76 4.61
C PHE A 54 -5.31 -2.17 3.97
N LEU A 55 -4.12 -2.66 4.35
CA LEU A 55 -2.86 -2.23 3.76
C LEU A 55 -2.68 -2.76 2.32
N PHE A 56 -2.90 -4.06 2.11
CA PHE A 56 -2.59 -4.74 0.86
C PHE A 56 -3.76 -4.81 -0.13
N SER A 57 -5.01 -4.79 0.32
CA SER A 57 -6.18 -4.89 -0.56
C SER A 57 -6.24 -3.75 -1.58
N PRO A 58 -6.08 -2.47 -1.21
CA PRO A 58 -6.08 -1.38 -2.19
C PRO A 58 -4.88 -1.46 -3.15
N ALA A 59 -3.71 -1.86 -2.64
CA ALA A 59 -2.51 -2.08 -3.46
C ALA A 59 -2.75 -3.18 -4.52
N PHE A 60 -3.42 -4.27 -4.15
CA PHE A 60 -3.77 -5.34 -5.06
C PHE A 60 -4.79 -4.90 -6.12
N VAL A 61 -5.84 -4.18 -5.73
CA VAL A 61 -6.83 -3.63 -6.68
C VAL A 61 -6.17 -2.69 -7.68
N LEU A 62 -5.29 -1.80 -7.22
CA LEU A 62 -4.54 -0.89 -8.08
C LEU A 62 -3.60 -1.64 -9.04
N LEU A 63 -2.95 -2.70 -8.57
CA LEU A 63 -2.10 -3.54 -9.42
C LEU A 63 -2.91 -4.19 -10.55
N VAL A 64 -4.06 -4.76 -10.21
CA VAL A 64 -4.98 -5.38 -11.18
C VAL A 64 -5.42 -4.35 -12.23
N ILE A 65 -5.90 -3.18 -11.79
CA ILE A 65 -6.26 -2.08 -12.69
C ILE A 65 -5.08 -1.67 -13.58
N GLY A 66 -3.86 -1.58 -13.03
CA GLY A 66 -2.64 -1.27 -13.77
C GLY A 66 -2.35 -2.28 -14.89
N TYR A 67 -2.59 -3.57 -14.66
CA TYR A 67 -2.49 -4.59 -15.71
C TYR A 67 -3.59 -4.45 -16.77
N PHE A 68 -4.83 -4.19 -16.35
CA PHE A 68 -5.98 -4.02 -17.25
C PHE A 68 -5.82 -2.83 -18.21
N LEU A 69 -5.28 -1.71 -17.72
CA LEU A 69 -5.08 -0.50 -18.51
C LEU A 69 -3.89 -0.61 -19.49
N ASN A 70 -2.96 -1.54 -19.25
CA ASN A 70 -1.79 -1.69 -20.09
C ASN A 70 -2.08 -2.58 -21.31
N SER A 71 -2.23 -1.94 -22.47
CA SER A 71 -2.48 -2.62 -23.74
C SER A 71 -1.39 -3.63 -24.13
N LYS A 72 -0.16 -3.48 -23.64
CA LYS A 72 0.92 -4.46 -23.86
C LYS A 72 0.66 -5.77 -23.12
N THR A 73 0.08 -5.73 -21.92
CA THR A 73 -0.33 -6.92 -21.15
C THR A 73 -1.33 -7.75 -21.94
N TRP A 74 -2.35 -7.10 -22.50
CA TRP A 74 -3.37 -7.75 -23.30
C TRP A 74 -2.83 -8.36 -24.59
N LYS A 75 -1.91 -7.67 -25.28
CA LYS A 75 -1.24 -8.21 -26.47
C LYS A 75 -0.39 -9.44 -26.14
N LEU A 76 0.28 -9.44 -24.97
CA LEU A 76 1.08 -10.57 -24.51
C LEU A 76 0.19 -11.78 -24.15
N PHE A 77 -0.90 -11.56 -23.41
CA PHE A 77 -1.84 -12.62 -23.02
C PHE A 77 -2.59 -13.21 -24.22
N THR A 78 -3.14 -12.37 -25.09
CA THR A 78 -3.87 -12.83 -26.29
C THR A 78 -2.94 -13.54 -27.27
N GLY A 79 -1.72 -13.04 -27.47
CA GLY A 79 -0.71 -13.72 -28.29
C GLY A 79 -0.29 -15.08 -27.72
N CYS A 80 -0.32 -15.26 -26.39
CA CYS A 80 0.05 -16.52 -25.74
C CYS A 80 -1.01 -17.59 -25.95
N TRP A 81 -2.28 -17.19 -25.95
CA TRP A 81 -3.40 -18.09 -26.19
C TRP A 81 -3.53 -18.51 -27.66
N VAL A 82 -3.23 -17.61 -28.60
CA VAL A 82 -3.36 -17.87 -30.04
C VAL A 82 -2.17 -18.67 -30.59
N ASN A 83 -0.93 -18.31 -30.24
CA ASN A 83 0.23 -19.07 -30.70
C ASN A 83 1.44 -18.95 -29.74
N PRO A 84 1.57 -19.85 -28.75
CA PRO A 84 2.60 -19.74 -27.72
C PRO A 84 4.03 -19.81 -28.26
N ARG A 85 4.25 -20.47 -29.41
CA ARG A 85 5.58 -20.56 -30.07
C ARG A 85 6.08 -19.23 -30.63
N LYS A 86 5.19 -18.26 -30.87
CA LYS A 86 5.56 -16.92 -31.37
C LYS A 86 6.07 -16.01 -30.25
N ILE A 87 5.64 -16.26 -29.01
CA ILE A 87 6.07 -15.53 -27.81
C ILE A 87 7.27 -16.21 -27.15
N PHE A 88 7.31 -17.54 -27.19
CA PHE A 88 8.44 -18.35 -26.74
C PHE A 88 9.16 -18.98 -27.94
N PRO A 89 9.94 -18.19 -28.72
CA PRO A 89 10.83 -18.78 -29.70
C PRO A 89 11.82 -19.69 -28.98
N LYS A 90 12.07 -20.89 -29.53
CA LYS A 90 13.03 -21.85 -28.98
C LYS A 90 14.39 -21.14 -28.79
N GLY A 91 14.76 -20.90 -27.54
CA GLY A 91 16.04 -20.27 -27.15
C GLY A 91 15.96 -18.84 -26.59
N ASN A 92 14.81 -18.16 -26.58
CA ASN A 92 14.74 -16.74 -26.13
C ASN A 92 13.68 -16.44 -25.06
N ILE A 93 13.58 -17.31 -24.05
CA ILE A 93 12.71 -17.14 -22.87
C ILE A 93 13.00 -15.83 -22.12
N CYS A 94 14.24 -15.36 -22.10
CA CYS A 94 14.65 -14.12 -21.44
C CYS A 94 13.94 -12.88 -21.99
N HIS A 95 13.63 -12.85 -23.30
CA HIS A 95 12.94 -11.72 -23.92
C HIS A 95 11.50 -11.59 -23.41
N PHE A 96 10.80 -12.70 -23.19
CA PHE A 96 9.46 -12.70 -22.60
C PHE A 96 9.49 -12.14 -21.17
N PHE A 97 10.40 -12.65 -20.34
CA PHE A 97 10.54 -12.17 -18.95
C PHE A 97 10.93 -10.70 -18.88
N TYR A 98 11.74 -10.21 -19.82
CA TYR A 98 12.10 -8.80 -19.90
C TYR A 98 10.88 -7.91 -20.19
N ILE A 99 10.08 -8.27 -21.21
CA ILE A 99 8.87 -7.51 -21.56
C ILE A 99 7.82 -7.59 -20.44
N PHE A 100 7.63 -8.77 -19.84
CA PHE A 100 6.75 -8.95 -18.70
C PHE A 100 7.22 -8.12 -17.50
N GLY A 101 8.51 -8.17 -17.18
CA GLY A 101 9.12 -7.35 -16.13
C GLY A 101 8.90 -5.86 -16.36
N GLN A 102 9.06 -5.36 -17.58
CA GLN A 102 8.81 -3.97 -17.92
C GLN A 102 7.33 -3.56 -17.73
N ILE A 103 6.39 -4.45 -18.06
CA ILE A 103 4.96 -4.23 -17.82
C ILE A 103 4.67 -4.18 -16.32
N THR A 104 5.19 -5.15 -15.58
CA THR A 104 5.02 -5.27 -14.13
C THR A 104 5.61 -4.07 -13.38
N LEU A 105 6.81 -3.62 -13.74
CA LEU A 105 7.44 -2.44 -13.14
C LEU A 105 6.58 -1.17 -13.31
N ASN A 106 5.97 -1.00 -14.48
CA ASN A 106 5.06 0.13 -14.71
C ASN A 106 3.75 0.00 -13.92
N ALA A 107 3.20 -1.22 -13.82
CA ALA A 107 1.98 -1.46 -13.04
C ALA A 107 2.21 -1.32 -11.52
N LEU A 108 3.43 -1.58 -11.04
CA LEU A 108 3.83 -1.49 -9.63
C LEU A 108 3.98 -0.05 -9.12
N VAL A 109 4.01 0.96 -9.98
CA VAL A 109 4.11 2.37 -9.55
C VAL A 109 2.94 2.75 -8.63
N ALA A 110 1.70 2.38 -8.97
CA ALA A 110 0.53 2.70 -8.14
C ALA A 110 0.55 2.00 -6.77
N PRO A 111 0.71 0.66 -6.72
CA PRO A 111 0.77 -0.06 -5.46
C PRO A 111 1.89 0.42 -4.54
N VAL A 112 3.08 0.71 -5.09
CA VAL A 112 4.21 1.22 -4.30
C VAL A 112 3.89 2.59 -3.72
N MET A 113 3.33 3.52 -4.51
CA MET A 113 2.92 4.83 -3.99
C MET A 113 1.88 4.71 -2.86
N TRP A 114 0.87 3.85 -3.03
CA TRP A 114 -0.12 3.59 -1.98
C TRP A 114 0.52 3.07 -0.70
N LEU A 115 1.36 2.02 -0.80
CA LEU A 115 2.03 1.43 0.34
C LEU A 115 2.92 2.45 1.06
N SER A 116 3.65 3.29 0.34
CA SER A 116 4.46 4.35 0.94
C SER A 116 3.60 5.33 1.74
N VAL A 117 2.47 5.80 1.20
CA VAL A 117 1.58 6.74 1.91
C VAL A 117 0.95 6.07 3.14
N ALA A 118 0.44 4.85 2.99
CA ALA A 118 -0.19 4.11 4.07
C ALA A 118 0.80 3.79 5.21
N LEU A 119 2.06 3.44 4.87
CA LEU A 119 3.12 3.22 5.85
C LEU A 119 3.58 4.51 6.53
N LEU A 120 3.60 5.64 5.82
CA LEU A 120 3.91 6.95 6.40
C LEU A 120 2.85 7.40 7.41
N ASN A 121 1.57 7.09 7.18
CA ASN A 121 0.52 7.34 8.17
C ASN A 121 0.60 6.35 9.35
N GLY A 122 1.02 5.10 9.08
CA GLY A 122 1.40 4.11 10.10
C GLY A 122 0.24 3.45 10.85
N THR A 123 -0.98 3.96 10.77
CA THR A 123 -2.16 3.48 11.52
C THR A 123 -2.54 2.02 11.20
N PHE A 124 -2.52 1.64 9.92
CA PHE A 124 -2.81 0.26 9.51
C PHE A 124 -1.72 -0.72 9.96
N TYR A 125 -0.46 -0.28 9.88
CA TYR A 125 0.69 -1.07 10.29
C TYR A 125 0.73 -1.26 11.81
N GLU A 126 0.44 -0.21 12.58
CA GLU A 126 0.34 -0.27 14.04
C GLU A 126 -0.74 -1.27 14.49
N CYS A 127 -1.94 -1.20 13.91
CA CYS A 127 -3.00 -2.16 14.20
C CYS A 127 -2.59 -3.59 13.83
N ALA A 128 -1.98 -3.79 12.64
CA ALA A 128 -1.54 -5.11 12.21
C ALA A 128 -0.50 -5.70 13.20
N MET A 129 0.53 -4.93 13.50
CA MET A 129 1.65 -5.34 14.35
C MET A 129 1.26 -5.55 15.81
N SER A 130 0.25 -4.84 16.30
CA SER A 130 -0.31 -5.06 17.64
C SER A 130 -0.92 -6.46 17.80
N GLY A 131 -1.39 -7.07 16.70
CA GLY A 131 -1.93 -8.43 16.69
C GLY A 131 -0.92 -9.54 16.35
N LEU A 132 0.37 -9.21 16.13
CA LEU A 132 1.35 -10.18 15.66
C LEU A 132 1.78 -11.14 16.78
N ARG A 133 1.48 -12.43 16.62
CA ARG A 133 1.80 -13.50 17.58
C ARG A 133 3.09 -14.23 17.21
N ASN A 134 4.19 -13.50 17.08
CA ASN A 134 5.51 -14.10 16.86
C ASN A 134 6.36 -13.95 18.13
N PRO A 135 6.81 -15.04 18.77
CA PRO A 135 7.54 -14.98 20.03
C PRO A 135 8.82 -14.15 19.95
N ALA A 136 9.57 -14.20 18.84
CA ALA A 136 10.78 -13.40 18.67
C ALA A 136 10.48 -11.89 18.58
N TYR A 137 9.37 -11.53 17.93
CA TYR A 137 8.92 -10.15 17.82
C TYR A 137 8.36 -9.62 19.16
N LEU A 138 7.56 -10.44 19.84
CA LEU A 138 7.01 -10.12 21.15
C LEU A 138 8.10 -9.97 22.20
N ASP A 139 9.11 -10.83 22.20
CA ASP A 139 10.26 -10.71 23.10
C ASP A 139 11.05 -9.42 22.82
N ALA A 140 11.24 -9.04 21.56
CA ALA A 140 11.90 -7.78 21.21
C ALA A 140 11.14 -6.53 21.69
N ILE A 141 9.80 -6.54 21.61
CA ILE A 141 8.96 -5.40 22.01
C ILE A 141 8.71 -5.36 23.52
N CYS A 142 8.41 -6.51 24.11
CA CYS A 142 8.11 -6.66 25.52
C CYS A 142 9.36 -6.94 26.37
N ARG A 143 10.58 -6.77 25.81
CA ARG A 143 11.84 -6.92 26.54
C ARG A 143 11.85 -5.97 27.74
N ASN A 144 12.07 -6.49 28.94
CA ASN A 144 12.00 -5.75 30.20
C ASN A 144 10.64 -5.06 30.48
N LYS A 145 9.53 -5.53 29.89
CA LYS A 145 8.17 -5.07 30.20
C LYS A 145 7.44 -6.07 31.09
N SER A 146 6.33 -5.65 31.68
CA SER A 146 5.47 -6.52 32.50
C SER A 146 4.91 -7.69 31.69
N VAL A 147 4.59 -8.80 32.36
CA VAL A 147 3.95 -9.99 31.76
C VAL A 147 2.66 -9.64 31.01
N LYS A 148 1.94 -8.60 31.46
CA LYS A 148 0.74 -8.07 30.82
C LYS A 148 0.98 -7.49 29.42
N CYS A 149 2.23 -7.18 29.05
CA CYS A 149 2.60 -6.71 27.71
C CYS A 149 2.25 -7.75 26.64
N PHE A 150 2.51 -9.04 26.92
CA PHE A 150 2.24 -10.12 25.97
C PHE A 150 0.75 -10.32 25.72
N GLU A 151 -0.08 -10.14 26.74
CA GLU A 151 -1.54 -10.32 26.66
C GLU A 151 -2.24 -9.08 26.10
N GLU A 152 -1.81 -7.87 26.48
CA GLU A 152 -2.53 -6.62 26.19
C GLU A 152 -2.01 -5.87 24.94
N LEU A 153 -0.98 -6.38 24.25
CA LEU A 153 -0.38 -5.70 23.09
C LEU A 153 -1.42 -5.33 22.01
N HIS A 154 -2.38 -6.22 21.77
CA HIS A 154 -3.45 -6.04 20.78
C HIS A 154 -4.46 -4.92 21.15
N LYS A 155 -4.44 -4.40 22.38
CA LYS A 155 -5.32 -3.30 22.83
C LYS A 155 -4.66 -1.93 22.78
N VAL A 156 -3.34 -1.87 22.55
CA VAL A 156 -2.56 -0.62 22.52
C VAL A 156 -3.06 0.32 21.42
N ALA A 157 -3.25 -0.20 20.19
CA ALA A 157 -3.77 0.57 19.04
C ALA A 157 -5.20 1.14 19.24
N CYS A 158 -5.90 0.73 20.30
CA CYS A 158 -7.25 1.15 20.60
C CYS A 158 -7.37 2.14 21.77
N GLY A 159 -6.25 2.52 22.39
CA GLY A 159 -6.26 3.43 23.54
C GLY A 159 -6.95 2.87 24.80
N LYS A 160 -7.29 1.57 24.82
CA LYS A 160 -7.98 0.93 25.96
C LYS A 160 -7.04 0.57 27.12
N THR A 161 -5.74 0.79 26.95
CA THR A 161 -4.74 0.62 28.01
C THR A 161 -4.14 1.98 28.35
N MET A 162 -4.90 2.81 29.08
CA MET A 162 -4.26 3.90 29.83
C MET A 162 -3.42 3.28 30.96
N THR A 163 -2.23 3.84 31.20
CA THR A 163 -1.34 3.63 32.36
C THR A 163 -0.47 2.36 32.40
N CYS A 164 0.59 2.34 31.58
CA CYS A 164 1.91 1.82 32.02
C CYS A 164 3.10 2.56 31.37
N PHE A 165 2.86 3.75 30.80
CA PHE A 165 3.88 4.64 30.22
C PHE A 165 4.11 5.92 31.04
N LEU A 166 3.82 5.90 32.34
CA LEU A 166 4.19 7.01 33.22
C LEU A 166 5.56 6.73 33.86
N GLY A 167 6.57 7.28 33.19
CA GLY A 167 7.94 7.38 33.67
C GLY A 167 8.74 8.34 32.79
N GLY A 168 8.28 9.58 32.61
CA GLY A 168 9.04 10.66 31.97
C GLY A 168 8.17 11.77 31.34
N PRO A 169 8.45 13.07 31.58
CA PRO A 169 7.59 14.17 31.16
C PRO A 169 7.94 14.61 29.74
N THR A 170 7.16 14.19 28.75
CA THR A 170 6.97 15.00 27.54
C THR A 170 5.54 14.79 27.05
N GLU A 171 4.83 15.91 26.89
CA GLU A 171 3.58 16.00 26.14
C GLU A 171 3.73 15.26 24.80
N VAL A 172 3.20 14.05 24.72
CA VAL A 172 2.78 13.52 23.42
C VAL A 172 1.33 13.89 23.30
N ARG A 173 1.11 15.04 22.68
CA ARG A 173 -0.19 15.52 22.25
C ARG A 173 -0.75 14.53 21.24
N ILE A 174 -1.43 13.49 21.72
CA ILE A 174 -2.23 12.57 20.90
C ILE A 174 -3.45 13.36 20.41
N SER A 175 -3.23 14.19 19.38
CA SER A 175 -4.22 14.37 18.32
C SER A 175 -4.01 13.15 17.41
N LYS A 176 -4.98 12.26 17.18
CA LYS A 176 -6.38 12.56 16.92
C LYS A 176 -7.22 11.32 17.20
N ALA A 177 -8.15 11.44 18.14
CA ALA A 177 -9.49 10.95 17.88
C ALA A 177 -10.07 11.84 16.76
N ARG A 178 -10.16 11.30 15.55
CA ARG A 178 -11.23 11.67 14.62
C ARG A 178 -11.37 10.61 13.53
#